data_AF-A0A6N7Y560-F1
#
_entry.id   AF-A0A6N7Y560-F1
#
_cell.length_a   1.000
_cell.length_b   1.000
_cell.length_c   1.000
_cell.angle_alpha   90.00
_cell.angle_beta   90.00
_cell.angle_gamma   90.00
#
_symmetry.space_group_name_H-M   'P 1'
#
loop_
_entity.id
_entity.type
_entity.pdbx_description
1 polymer ?
#
loop_
_entity_poly.entity_id
_entity_poly.type
_entity_poly.pdbx_seq_one_letter_code
_entity_poly.pdbx_strand_id
1 'polypeptide(L)' 'MDRWEYKTIKFGLKGFGGGILETEDFNYELNKLGDQGWELVSCFTPNGANGYSRDAIAVFKRRK' A
#
# COMPACT_ATOMS: atom_id res chain seq x y z
N MET A 1 -22.48 17.02 -1.26
CA MET A 1 -21.03 16.87 -1.45
C MET A 1 -20.66 15.44 -1.18
N ASP A 2 -19.91 14.81 -2.08
CA ASP A 2 -19.38 13.46 -1.87
C ASP A 2 -18.46 13.46 -0.64
N ARG A 3 -18.68 12.50 0.27
CA ARG A 3 -17.81 12.25 1.43
C ARG A 3 -16.98 11.01 1.15
N TRP A 4 -15.71 11.05 1.55
CA TRP A 4 -14.77 9.97 1.33
C TRP A 4 -14.26 9.42 2.65
N GLU A 5 -14.05 8.11 2.69
CA GLU A 5 -13.28 7.43 3.72
C GLU A 5 -11.95 6.99 3.10
N TYR A 6 -10.85 7.15 3.83
CA TYR A 6 -9.51 6.77 3.39
C TYR A 6 -8.95 5.64 4.25
N LYS A 7 -8.20 4.75 3.62
CA LYS A 7 -7.50 3.65 4.28
C LYS A 7 -6.08 3.56 3.75
N THR A 8 -5.13 3.45 4.66
CA THR A 8 -3.72 3.27 4.34
C THR A 8 -3.28 1.91 4.83
N ILE A 9 -2.66 1.13 3.96
CA ILE A 9 -1.97 -0.09 4.36
C ILE A 9 -0.47 0.09 4.17
N LYS A 10 0.28 -0.62 5.01
CA LYS A 10 1.72 -0.65 5.01
C LYS A 10 2.16 -2.09 4.81
N PHE A 11 3.00 -2.32 3.82
CA PHE A 11 3.48 -3.65 3.45
C PHE A 11 4.99 -3.71 3.59
N GLY A 12 5.50 -4.63 4.40
CA GLY A 12 6.94 -4.76 4.64
C GLY A 12 7.65 -5.34 3.43
N LEU A 13 8.76 -4.72 3.04
CA LEU A 13 9.65 -5.21 1.99
C LEU A 13 10.53 -6.34 2.56
N LYS A 14 10.64 -7.44 1.83
CA LYS A 14 11.48 -8.60 2.16
C LYS A 14 12.92 -8.38 1.67
N GLY A 15 13.82 -9.26 2.09
CA GLY A 15 15.24 -9.25 1.75
C GLY A 15 16.14 -8.76 2.90
N PHE A 16 17.39 -9.21 2.94
CA PHE A 16 18.34 -8.92 4.03
C PHE A 16 18.60 -7.41 4.21
N GLY A 17 18.68 -6.71 3.08
CA GLY A 17 18.71 -5.26 3.04
C GLY A 17 17.41 -4.72 2.50
N GLY A 18 16.24 -5.36 2.71
CA GLY A 18 14.90 -5.02 2.16
C GLY A 18 14.88 -4.53 0.71
N GLY A 19 13.84 -3.79 0.31
CA GLY A 19 13.70 -3.32 -1.07
C GLY A 19 13.07 -4.32 -2.05
N ILE A 20 12.83 -5.58 -1.63
CA ILE A 20 12.11 -6.56 -2.45
C ILE A 20 10.65 -6.56 -2.00
N LEU A 21 9.75 -6.13 -2.89
CA LEU A 21 8.32 -6.25 -2.66
C LEU A 21 7.87 -7.65 -3.09
N GLU A 22 7.29 -8.43 -2.17
CA GLU A 22 6.61 -9.66 -2.55
C GLU A 22 5.30 -9.31 -3.25
N THR A 23 5.25 -9.47 -4.56
CA THR A 23 4.10 -9.02 -5.35
C THR A 23 2.87 -9.88 -5.16
N GLU A 24 3.02 -11.18 -4.87
CA GLU A 24 1.87 -12.08 -4.67
C GLU A 24 1.09 -11.71 -3.41
N ASP A 25 1.78 -11.61 -2.27
CA ASP A 25 1.19 -11.20 -0.99
C ASP A 25 0.63 -9.76 -1.07
N PHE A 26 1.34 -8.85 -1.75
CA PHE A 26 0.90 -7.47 -1.92
C PHE A 26 -0.38 -7.40 -2.76
N ASN A 27 -0.40 -8.06 -3.93
CA ASN A 27 -1.56 -8.11 -4.81
C ASN A 27 -2.78 -8.73 -4.12
N TYR A 28 -2.57 -9.75 -3.30
CA TYR A 28 -3.64 -10.36 -2.50
C TYR A 28 -4.33 -9.33 -1.61
N GLU A 29 -3.58 -8.51 -0.87
CA GLU A 29 -4.16 -7.46 -0.03
C GLU A 29 -4.82 -6.33 -0.84
N LEU A 30 -4.25 -5.94 -1.99
CA LEU A 30 -4.88 -4.95 -2.87
C LEU A 30 -6.23 -5.46 -3.40
N ASN A 31 -6.29 -6.70 -3.88
CA ASN A 31 -7.50 -7.31 -4.43
C ASN A 31 -8.57 -7.46 -3.34
N LYS A 32 -8.19 -7.94 -2.16
CA LYS A 32 -9.09 -8.05 -1.00
C LYS A 32 -9.72 -6.71 -0.60
N LEU A 33 -8.99 -5.60 -0.76
CA LEU A 33 -9.53 -4.25 -0.53
C LEU A 33 -10.42 -3.80 -1.70
N GLY A 34 -10.05 -4.11 -2.94
CA GLY A 34 -10.88 -3.91 -4.12
C GLY A 34 -12.26 -4.58 -3.99
N ASP A 35 -12.29 -5.83 -3.54
CA ASP A 35 -13.52 -6.60 -3.28
C ASP A 35 -14.40 -5.98 -2.18
N GLN A 36 -13.81 -5.21 -1.28
CA GLN A 36 -14.51 -4.46 -0.23
C GLN A 36 -14.96 -3.05 -0.69
N GLY A 37 -14.77 -2.71 -1.97
CA GLY A 37 -15.14 -1.43 -2.55
C GLY A 37 -14.14 -0.30 -2.30
N TRP A 38 -12.90 -0.62 -1.93
CA TRP A 38 -11.82 0.36 -1.84
C TRP A 38 -11.13 0.56 -3.19
N GLU A 39 -10.92 1.81 -3.59
CA GLU A 39 -10.19 2.20 -4.79
C GLU A 39 -8.76 2.61 -4.41
N LEU A 40 -7.74 1.99 -5.02
CA LEU A 40 -6.34 2.38 -4.84
C LEU A 40 -6.10 3.74 -5.51
N VAL A 41 -5.55 4.70 -4.76
CA VAL A 41 -5.28 6.06 -5.26
C VAL A 41 -3.82 6.45 -5.28
N SER A 42 -2.99 5.81 -4.46
CA SER A 42 -1.55 6.03 -4.47
C SER A 42 -0.82 4.82 -3.91
N CYS A 43 0.37 4.54 -4.44
CA CYS A 43 1.28 3.54 -3.93
C CYS A 43 2.71 4.08 -4.04
N PHE A 44 3.44 4.11 -2.92
CA PHE A 44 4.77 4.68 -2.83
C PHE A 44 5.58 4.02 -1.72
N THR A 45 6.91 4.12 -1.81
CA THR A 45 7.82 3.75 -0.72
C THR A 45 8.28 5.03 -0.03
N PRO A 46 8.16 5.17 1.31
CA PRO A 46 8.75 6.31 1.99
C PRO A 46 10.28 6.24 1.87
N ASN A 47 10.91 7.34 1.46
CA ASN A 47 12.36 7.42 1.43
C ASN A 47 12.88 7.46 2.88
N GLY A 48 13.49 6.37 3.35
CA GLY A 48 14.21 6.36 4.62
C GLY A 48 15.60 6.99 4.49
N ALA A 49 16.35 7.02 5.59
CA ALA A 49 17.72 7.49 5.60
C ALA A 49 18.57 6.73 4.56
N ASN A 50 19.43 7.44 3.83
CA ASN A 50 20.29 6.90 2.77
C ASN A 50 19.54 6.31 1.55
N GLY A 51 18.31 6.78 1.26
CA GLY A 51 17.55 6.35 0.08
C GLY A 51 16.93 4.95 0.20
N TYR A 52 16.95 4.39 1.40
CA TYR A 52 16.55 3.03 1.66
C TYR A 52 15.16 2.98 2.29
N SER A 53 14.26 2.15 1.74
CA SER A 53 12.91 1.96 2.27
C SER A 53 12.69 0.52 2.70
N ARG A 54 11.97 0.33 3.80
CA ARG A 54 11.59 -1.00 4.31
C ARG A 54 10.13 -1.33 4.02
N ASP A 55 9.38 -0.41 3.45
CA ASP A 55 7.93 -0.54 3.37
C ASP A 55 7.40 0.01 2.05
N ALA A 56 6.37 -0.64 1.51
CA ALA A 56 5.48 -0.05 0.53
C ALA A 56 4.23 0.46 1.25
N ILE A 57 3.78 1.65 0.89
CA ILE A 57 2.55 2.25 1.41
C ILE A 57 1.56 2.35 0.26
N ALA A 58 0.36 1.81 0.47
CA ALA A 58 -0.77 1.94 -0.44
C ALA A 58 -1.91 2.69 0.24
N VAL A 59 -2.42 3.72 -0.42
CA VAL A 59 -3.52 4.57 0.04
C VAL A 59 -4.73 4.30 -0.83
N PHE A 60 -5.86 4.10 -0.18
CA PHE A 60 -7.15 3.83 -0.79
C PHE A 60 -8.19 4.84 -0.36
N LYS A 61 -9.23 4.99 -1.17
CA LYS A 61 -10.46 5.73 -0.82
C LYS A 61 -11.70 4.87 -1.09
N ARG A 62 -12.80 5.17 -0.42
CA ARG A 62 -14.15 4.71 -0.79
C ARG A 62 -15.18 5.78 -0.48
N ARG A 63 -16.31 5.77 -1.18
CA ARG A 63 -17.43 6.67 -0.86
C ARG A 63 -18.02 6.32 0.51
N LYS A 64 -18.39 7.35 1.25
CA LYS A 64 -18.99 7.27 2.59
C LYS A 64 -20.50 7.40 2.53
#